data_AF-A0A257MBP7-F1
#
_entry.id   AF-A0A257MBP7-F1
#
_cell.length_a   1.000
_cell.length_b   1.000
_cell.length_c   1.000
_cell.angle_alpha   90.00
_cell.angle_beta   90.00
_cell.angle_gamma   90.00
#
_symmetry.space_group_name_H-M   'P 1'
#
loop_
_entity.id
_entity.type
_entity.pdbx_description
1 polymer ?
#
loop_
_entity_poly.entity_id
_entity_poly.type
_entity_poly.pdbx_seq_one_letter_code
_entity_poly.pdbx_strand_id
1 'polypeptide(L)' 'IAAGDMVRVITPRGQAEAKARITEKVKPGMVFMPFHYHGTNILTSEHIDPVAKIPEYKMAACRIETMA' A
#
# COMPACT_ATOMS: atom_id res chain seq x y z
N ILE A 1 -3.72 0.73 15.56
CA ILE A 1 -4.16 -0.22 14.52
C ILE A 1 -4.09 -1.61 15.13
N ALA A 2 -5.25 -2.24 15.30
CA ALA A 2 -5.42 -3.61 15.73
C ALA A 2 -5.74 -4.54 14.53
N ALA A 3 -5.77 -5.84 14.79
CA ALA A 3 -6.14 -6.81 13.76
C ALA A 3 -7.62 -6.66 13.39
N GLY A 4 -7.89 -6.50 12.10
CA GLY A 4 -9.24 -6.39 11.57
C GLY A 4 -9.78 -4.96 11.47
N ASP A 5 -9.07 -3.96 11.97
CA ASP A 5 -9.44 -2.56 11.81
C ASP A 5 -9.55 -2.19 10.33
N MET A 6 -10.54 -1.36 9.98
CA MET A 6 -10.52 -0.66 8.70
C MET A 6 -9.48 0.46 8.79
N VAL A 7 -8.59 0.50 7.81
CA VAL A 7 -7.53 1.49 7.71
C VAL A 7 -7.52 2.13 6.34
N ARG A 8 -7.04 3.38 6.30
CA ARG A 8 -6.75 4.09 5.07
C ARG A 8 -5.24 4.14 4.85
N VAL A 9 -4.80 3.64 3.70
CA VAL A 9 -3.41 3.71 3.23
C VAL A 9 -3.31 4.91 2.30
N ILE A 10 -2.42 5.84 2.63
CA ILE A 10 -2.36 7.15 1.97
C ILE A 10 -0.95 7.40 1.44
N THR A 11 -0.88 7.84 0.19
CA THR A 11 0.34 8.30 -0.49
C THR A 11 0.08 9.68 -1.09
N PRO A 12 1.11 10.38 -1.61
CA PRO A 12 0.91 11.63 -2.35
C PRO A 12 0.01 11.49 -3.59
N ARG A 13 -0.15 10.27 -4.13
CA ARG A 13 -0.90 9.98 -5.36
C ARG A 13 -2.37 9.63 -5.10
N GLY A 14 -2.73 9.35 -3.85
CA GLY A 14 -4.10 8.99 -3.49
C GLY A 14 -4.16 8.07 -2.28
N GLN A 15 -5.34 7.50 -2.08
CA GLN A 15 -5.65 6.69 -0.91
C GLN A 15 -6.47 5.45 -1.28
N ALA A 16 -6.32 4.39 -0.48
CA ALA A 16 -7.12 3.19 -0.57
C ALA A 16 -7.48 2.69 0.83
N GLU A 17 -8.63 2.04 0.94
CA GLU A 17 -9.13 1.50 2.20
C GLU A 17 -8.90 -0.01 2.22
N ALA A 18 -8.46 -0.54 3.35
CA ALA A 18 -8.14 -1.95 3.51
C ALA A 18 -8.39 -2.40 4.95
N LYS A 19 -8.56 -3.71 5.13
CA LYS A 19 -8.62 -4.32 6.46
C LYS A 19 -7.21 -4.64 6.95
N ALA A 20 -6.86 -4.17 8.13
CA ALA A 20 -5.55 -4.42 8.73
C ALA A 20 -5.38 -5.89 9.12
N ARG A 21 -4.28 -6.49 8.68
CA ARG A 21 -3.83 -7.82 9.13
C ARG A 21 -2.46 -7.69 9.77
N ILE A 22 -2.39 -7.87 11.09
CA ILE A 22 -1.14 -7.84 11.84
C ILE A 22 -0.41 -9.18 11.66
N THR A 23 0.88 -9.13 11.31
CA THR A 23 1.71 -10.33 11.07
C THR A 23 3.19 -10.01 11.19
N GLU A 24 3.99 -10.99 11.59
CA GLU A 24 5.46 -10.92 11.63
C GLU A 24 6.11 -11.26 10.28
N LYS A 25 5.32 -11.65 9.27
CA LYS A 25 5.83 -11.99 7.92
C LYS A 25 6.35 -10.77 7.14
N VAL A 26 5.95 -9.56 7.55
CA VAL A 26 6.37 -8.30 6.93
C VAL A 26 7.31 -7.60 7.90
N LYS A 27 8.44 -7.10 7.39
CA LYS A 27 9.45 -6.43 8.22
C LYS A 27 8.87 -5.16 8.88
N PRO A 28 9.32 -4.78 10.09
CA PRO A 28 8.96 -3.51 10.70
C PRO A 28 9.20 -2.32 9.74
N GLY A 29 8.25 -1.40 9.67
CA GLY A 29 8.28 -0.25 8.77
C GLY A 29 7.83 -0.53 7.32
N MET A 30 7.47 -1.76 6.99
CA MET A 30 6.92 -2.13 5.68
C MET A 30 5.45 -2.54 5.77
N VAL A 31 4.73 -2.39 4.67
CA VAL A 31 3.38 -2.91 4.48
C VAL A 31 3.30 -3.77 3.23
N PHE A 32 2.33 -4.67 3.20
CA PHE A 32 1.98 -5.44 2.02
C PHE A 32 0.48 -5.26 1.72
N MET A 33 0.15 -4.94 0.47
CA MET A 33 -1.21 -4.81 -0.01
C MET A 33 -1.35 -5.53 -1.36
N PRO A 34 -2.25 -6.53 -1.50
CA PRO A 34 -2.47 -7.21 -2.76
C PRO A 34 -3.34 -6.35 -3.70
N PHE A 35 -3.06 -6.41 -5.00
CA PHE A 35 -3.75 -5.63 -6.04
C PHE A 35 -5.01 -6.32 -6.61
N HIS A 36 -5.50 -7.39 -5.97
CA HIS A 36 -6.73 -8.07 -6.39
C HIS A 36 -7.99 -7.21 -6.15
N TYR A 37 -7.89 -6.22 -5.26
CA TYR A 37 -8.97 -5.31 -4.91
C TYR A 37 -8.70 -3.92 -5.47
N HIS A 38 -9.79 -3.19 -5.77
CA HIS A 38 -9.73 -1.84 -6.30
C HIS A 38 -8.94 -0.90 -5.37
N GLY A 39 -8.20 0.05 -5.97
CA GLY A 39 -7.53 1.13 -5.24
C GLY A 39 -6.04 0.92 -4.98
N THR A 40 -5.53 -0.31 -4.96
CA THR A 40 -4.11 -0.57 -4.63
C THR A 40 -3.14 0.15 -5.57
N ASN A 41 -3.37 0.09 -6.88
CA ASN A 41 -2.46 0.70 -7.87
C ASN A 41 -2.53 2.23 -7.89
N ILE A 42 -3.56 2.85 -7.29
CA ILE A 42 -3.62 4.32 -7.12
C ILE A 42 -2.50 4.81 -6.19
N LEU A 43 -2.01 3.93 -5.30
CA LEU A 43 -0.96 4.24 -4.33
C LEU A 43 0.45 4.20 -4.95
N THR A 44 0.62 3.48 -6.06
CA THR A 44 1.92 3.20 -6.68
C THR A 44 2.37 4.32 -7.60
N SER A 45 3.68 4.41 -7.87
CA SER A 45 4.23 5.44 -8.73
C SER A 45 3.95 5.18 -10.21
N GLU A 46 3.87 6.24 -11.01
CA GLU A 46 3.83 6.16 -12.49
C GLU A 46 5.22 5.96 -13.12
N HIS A 47 6.27 5.79 -12.29
CA HIS A 47 7.63 5.59 -12.78
C HIS A 47 7.75 4.24 -13.49
N ILE A 48 8.43 4.26 -14.63
CA ILE A 48 8.74 3.10 -15.44
C ILE A 48 10.25 3.01 -15.60
N ASP A 49 10.80 1.82 -15.38
CA ASP A 49 12.21 1.56 -15.62
C ASP A 49 12.58 1.87 -17.07
N PRO A 50 13.61 2.70 -17.33
CA PRO A 50 13.92 3.16 -18.69
C PRO A 50 14.44 2.05 -19.61
N VAL A 51 14.95 0.94 -19.07
CA VAL A 51 15.54 -0.18 -19.83
C VAL A 51 14.51 -1.30 -19.99
N ALA A 52 14.01 -1.83 -18.88
CA ALA A 52 13.13 -2.99 -18.83
C ALA A 52 11.64 -2.66 -19.09
N LYS A 53 11.26 -1.38 -19.07
CA LYS A 53 9.88 -0.89 -19.27
C LYS A 53 8.87 -1.47 -18.28
N ILE A 54 9.33 -1.78 -17.06
CA ILE A 54 8.49 -2.28 -15.98
C ILE A 54 8.16 -1.16 -14.98
N PRO A 55 6.95 -1.16 -14.40
CA PRO A 55 6.53 -0.16 -13.42
C PRO A 55 7.08 -0.41 -12.01
N GLU A 56 7.21 0.66 -11.23
CA GLU A 56 7.62 0.61 -9.82
C GLU A 56 6.43 0.31 -8.89
N TYR A 57 6.10 -0.97 -8.71
CA TYR A 57 5.00 -1.38 -7.82
C TYR A 57 5.42 -1.75 -6.39
N LYS A 58 6.69 -2.08 -6.17
CA LYS A 58 7.17 -2.63 -4.90
C LYS A 58 7.65 -1.57 -3.91
N MET A 59 7.54 -0.30 -4.27
CA MET A 59 7.95 0.83 -3.43
C MET A 59 6.91 1.95 -3.52
N ALA A 60 6.33 2.30 -2.38
CA ALA A 60 5.49 3.48 -2.22
C ALA A 60 5.55 3.92 -0.76
N ALA A 61 6.15 5.08 -0.50
CA ALA A 61 6.07 5.68 0.82
C ALA A 61 4.60 6.00 1.15
N CYS A 62 4.13 5.47 2.29
CA CYS A 62 2.75 5.61 2.72
C CYS A 62 2.65 5.91 4.21
N ARG A 63 1.54 6.53 4.59
CA ARG A 63 1.07 6.61 5.98
C ARG A 63 -0.22 5.79 6.13
N ILE A 64 -0.46 5.26 7.32
CA ILE A 64 -1.66 4.48 7.63
C ILE A 64 -2.45 5.20 8.71
N GLU A 65 -3.75 5.36 8.48
CA GLU A 65 -4.69 5.92 9.44
C GLU A 65 -5.77 4.90 9.79
N THR A 66 -6.16 4.83 11.07
CA THR A 66 -7.34 4.07 11.49
C THR A 66 -8.59 4.81 11.05
N MET A 67 -9.58 4.08 10.53
CA MET A 67 -10.90 4.63 10.24
C MET A 67 -11.79 4.45 11.49
N ALA A 68 -12.48 5.52 11.89
CA ALA A 68 -13.43 5.51 13.00
C ALA A 68 -14.71 4.76 12.63
#